data_AF-A0A521Z573-F1
#
_entry.id   AF-A0A521Z573-F1
#
_cell.length_a   1.000
_cell.length_b   1.000
_cell.length_c   1.000
_cell.angle_alpha   90.00
_cell.angle_beta   90.00
_cell.angle_gamma   90.00
#
_symmetry.space_group_name_H-M   'P 1'
#
loop_
_entity.id
_entity.type
_entity.pdbx_description
1 polymer ?
#
loop_
_entity_poly.entity_id
_entity_poly.type
_entity_poly.pdbx_seq_one_letter_code
_entity_poly.pdbx_strand_id
1 'polypeptide(L)'
;MSYLDLDDARKQHAALLEIIIHNAGGWSDRASLGRIVEICRAARSAIDDLECKELIGLITQYAADLFSEQAHRKWDRGSMSGADFLRLEIVRVLHSFNHRLAEIEATRRGGEQSDLGRKGPDSSAPKG
;
A
#
# COMPACT_ATOMS: atom_id res chain seq x y z
N MET A 1 -11.99 -11.49 12.26
CA MET A 1 -12.69 -11.00 11.05
C MET A 1 -11.64 -10.76 9.97
N SER A 2 -11.91 -11.19 8.74
CA SER A 2 -11.09 -10.84 7.58
C SER A 2 -11.81 -9.70 6.88
N TYR A 3 -11.08 -8.63 6.56
CA TYR A 3 -11.58 -7.52 5.76
C TYR A 3 -11.05 -7.72 4.34
N LEU A 4 -11.94 -8.10 3.42
CA LEU A 4 -11.58 -8.49 2.05
C LEU A 4 -10.76 -7.42 1.33
N ASP A 5 -11.10 -6.15 1.53
CA ASP A 5 -10.38 -5.00 0.96
C ASP A 5 -8.93 -4.91 1.47
N LEU A 6 -8.71 -5.11 2.78
CA LEU A 6 -7.37 -5.11 3.38
C LEU A 6 -6.55 -6.33 2.95
N ASP A 7 -7.18 -7.49 2.84
CA ASP A 7 -6.51 -8.70 2.38
C ASP A 7 -6.11 -8.61 0.91
N ASP A 8 -6.95 -8.03 0.07
CA ASP A 8 -6.63 -7.78 -1.33
C ASP A 8 -5.51 -6.75 -1.48
N ALA A 9 -5.53 -5.67 -0.70
CA ALA A 9 -4.43 -4.69 -0.69
C ALA A 9 -3.09 -5.28 -0.20
N ARG A 10 -3.12 -6.19 0.78
CA ARG A 10 -1.91 -6.91 1.23
C ARG A 10 -1.33 -7.81 0.15
N LYS A 11 -2.18 -8.48 -0.65
CA LYS A 11 -1.72 -9.24 -1.82
C LYS A 11 -1.04 -8.31 -2.83
N GLN A 12 -1.62 -7.15 -3.10
CA GLN A 12 -1.00 -6.16 -4.00
C GLN A 12 0.35 -5.65 -3.45
N HIS A 13 0.43 -5.36 -2.14
CA HIS A 13 1.68 -4.99 -1.48
C HIS A 13 2.76 -6.07 -1.66
N ALA A 14 2.43 -7.35 -1.41
CA ALA A 14 3.37 -8.46 -1.56
C ALA A 14 3.88 -8.59 -3.01
N ALA A 15 2.98 -8.47 -3.99
CA ALA A 15 3.32 -8.52 -5.40
C ALA A 15 4.23 -7.36 -5.83
N LEU A 16 3.98 -6.14 -5.34
CA LEU A 16 4.86 -4.99 -5.58
C LEU A 16 6.26 -5.22 -5.00
N LEU A 17 6.33 -5.70 -3.76
CA LEU A 17 7.60 -5.96 -3.08
C LEU A 17 8.42 -7.02 -3.84
N GLU A 18 7.77 -8.09 -4.31
CA GLU A 18 8.41 -9.13 -5.10
C GLU A 18 9.05 -8.56 -6.37
N ILE A 19 8.33 -7.72 -7.13
CA ILE A 19 8.87 -7.09 -8.35
C ILE A 19 10.10 -6.24 -8.04
N ILE A 20 10.04 -5.42 -6.98
CA ILE A 20 11.11 -4.47 -6.63
C ILE A 20 12.36 -5.17 -6.09
N ILE A 21 12.19 -6.31 -5.40
CA ILE A 21 13.31 -7.13 -4.93
C ILE A 21 14.03 -7.78 -6.11
N HIS A 22 13.29 -8.35 -7.06
CA HIS A 22 13.88 -9.13 -8.15
C HIS A 22 14.37 -8.29 -9.33
N ASN A 23 13.86 -7.07 -9.51
CA ASN A 23 14.21 -6.23 -10.64
C ASN A 23 15.05 -5.02 -10.19
N ALA A 24 16.29 -4.94 -10.67
CA ALA A 24 17.22 -3.89 -10.27
C ALA A 24 16.87 -2.49 -10.83
N GLY A 25 16.17 -2.42 -11.97
CA GLY A 25 15.83 -1.13 -12.60
C GLY A 25 17.09 -0.33 -13.02
N GLY A 26 16.90 0.93 -13.43
CA GLY A 26 17.98 1.74 -14.02
C GLY A 26 18.13 1.53 -15.53
N TRP A 27 17.19 0.83 -16.15
CA TRP A 27 17.03 0.74 -17.60
C TRP A 27 15.54 0.75 -17.95
N SER A 28 15.26 0.95 -19.25
CA SER A 28 13.88 0.87 -19.75
C SER A 28 13.35 -0.56 -19.64
N ASP A 29 12.43 -0.79 -18.71
CA ASP A 29 11.70 -2.06 -18.58
C ASP A 29 10.18 -1.79 -18.52
N ARG A 30 9.58 -1.76 -19.71
CA ARG A 30 8.14 -1.53 -19.86
C ARG A 30 7.29 -2.66 -19.29
N ALA A 31 7.81 -3.90 -19.26
CA ALA A 31 7.07 -5.04 -18.75
C ALA A 31 6.93 -4.98 -17.23
N SER A 32 8.03 -4.66 -16.52
CA SER A 32 7.99 -4.47 -15.07
C SER A 32 7.18 -3.23 -14.67
N LEU A 33 7.34 -2.12 -15.39
CA LEU A 33 6.53 -0.92 -15.17
C LEU A 33 5.04 -1.19 -15.37
N GLY A 34 4.66 -1.87 -16.46
CA GLY A 34 3.28 -2.22 -16.75
C GLY A 34 2.64 -3.06 -15.64
N ARG A 35 3.36 -4.07 -15.14
CA ARG A 35 2.89 -4.88 -14.00
C ARG A 35 2.68 -4.05 -12.74
N ILE A 36 3.63 -3.17 -12.39
CA ILE A 36 3.51 -2.29 -11.22
C ILE A 36 2.28 -1.38 -11.36
N VAL A 37 2.08 -0.76 -12.52
CA VAL A 37 0.93 0.13 -12.76
C VAL A 37 -0.40 -0.61 -12.56
N GLU A 38 -0.52 -1.83 -13.07
CA GLU A 38 -1.73 -2.64 -12.90
C GLU A 38 -1.98 -3.02 -11.43
N ILE A 39 -0.93 -3.42 -10.71
CA ILE A 39 -1.03 -3.74 -9.28
C ILE A 39 -1.40 -2.50 -8.47
N CYS A 40 -0.79 -1.35 -8.74
CA CYS A 40 -1.12 -0.08 -8.11
C CYS A 40 -2.57 0.35 -8.40
N ARG A 41 -3.06 0.14 -9.62
CA ARG A 41 -4.47 0.41 -9.99
C ARG A 41 -5.44 -0.48 -9.21
N ALA A 42 -5.12 -1.77 -9.05
CA ALA A 42 -5.89 -2.70 -8.24
C ALA A 42 -5.90 -2.29 -6.76
N ALA A 43 -4.74 -1.94 -6.20
CA ALA A 43 -4.62 -1.51 -4.80
C ALA A 43 -5.43 -0.24 -4.50
N ARG A 44 -5.40 0.76 -5.40
CA ARG A 44 -6.18 2.01 -5.26
C ARG A 44 -7.69 1.78 -5.35
N SER A 45 -8.11 0.75 -6.08
CA SER A 45 -9.52 0.38 -6.23
C SER A 45 -10.03 -0.44 -5.04
N ALA A 46 -9.14 -1.19 -4.38
CA ALA A 46 -9.51 -2.06 -3.26
C ALA A 46 -9.80 -1.25 -1.98
N ILE A 47 -9.03 -0.19 -1.71
CA ILE A 47 -9.11 0.55 -0.45
C ILE A 47 -9.55 2.00 -0.65
N ASP A 48 -10.60 2.38 0.08
CA ASP A 48 -11.08 3.75 0.15
C ASP A 48 -10.46 4.52 1.34
N ASP A 49 -9.14 4.73 1.28
CA ASP A 49 -8.38 5.54 2.23
C ASP A 49 -7.48 6.51 1.44
N LEU A 50 -7.52 7.79 1.80
CA LEU A 50 -6.80 8.84 1.07
C LEU A 50 -5.29 8.64 1.15
N GLU A 51 -4.76 8.36 2.34
CA GLU A 51 -3.33 8.17 2.57
C GLU A 51 -2.81 6.94 1.81
N CYS A 52 -3.55 5.82 1.83
CA CYS A 52 -3.26 4.67 0.98
C CYS A 52 -3.18 5.05 -0.51
N LYS A 53 -4.12 5.83 -1.03
CA LYS A 53 -4.14 6.25 -2.44
C LYS A 53 -2.95 7.15 -2.79
N GLU A 54 -2.53 8.01 -1.88
CA GLU A 54 -1.35 8.87 -2.03
C GLU A 54 -0.05 8.05 -2.05
N LEU A 55 0.12 7.13 -1.10
CA LEU A 55 1.27 6.23 -1.03
C LEU A 55 1.40 5.38 -2.31
N ILE A 56 0.29 4.84 -2.82
CA ILE A 56 0.30 4.09 -4.08
C ILE A 56 0.64 4.99 -5.28
N GLY A 57 0.22 6.26 -5.25
CA GLY A 57 0.61 7.26 -6.24
C GLY A 57 2.13 7.47 -6.28
N LEU A 58 2.76 7.59 -5.11
CA LEU A 58 4.22 7.71 -5.00
C LEU A 58 4.95 6.48 -5.54
N ILE A 59 4.48 5.27 -5.23
CA ILE A 59 5.05 4.02 -5.78
C ILE A 59 5.03 4.05 -7.31
N THR A 60 3.90 4.45 -7.89
CA THR A 60 3.74 4.53 -9.35
C THR A 60 4.71 5.54 -9.97
N GLN A 61 4.86 6.71 -9.35
CA GLN A 61 5.76 7.76 -9.83
C GLN A 61 7.24 7.34 -9.76
N TYR A 62 7.65 6.73 -8.64
CA TYR A 62 9.02 6.26 -8.48
C TYR A 62 9.34 5.08 -9.40
N ALA A 63 8.39 4.16 -9.60
CA ALA A 63 8.56 3.06 -10.55
C ALA A 63 8.71 3.58 -12.00
N ALA A 64 7.94 4.61 -12.38
CA ALA A 64 8.06 5.23 -13.70
C ALA A 64 9.47 5.81 -13.94
N ASP A 65 10.07 6.44 -12.92
CA ASP A 65 11.44 6.94 -13.00
C ASP A 65 12.46 5.78 -12.99
N LEU A 66 12.26 4.76 -12.14
CA LEU A 66 13.17 3.62 -11.97
C LEU A 66 13.32 2.80 -13.25
N PHE A 67 12.21 2.55 -13.95
CA PHE A 67 12.16 1.77 -15.19
C PHE A 67 12.18 2.64 -16.45
N SER A 68 12.63 3.88 -16.33
CA SER A 68 12.89 4.75 -17.47
C SER A 68 14.30 4.56 -18.02
N GLU A 69 14.50 4.99 -19.26
CA GLU A 69 15.82 4.97 -19.89
C GLU A 69 16.84 5.87 -19.16
N GLN A 70 16.40 7.04 -18.65
CA GLN A 70 17.32 8.04 -18.07
C GLN A 70 16.75 8.83 -16.88
N ALA A 71 15.45 8.80 -16.61
CA ALA A 71 14.84 9.61 -15.56
C ALA A 71 15.26 9.18 -14.14
N HIS A 72 15.76 7.96 -13.97
CA HIS A 72 16.37 7.51 -12.71
C HIS A 72 17.62 8.34 -12.35
N ARG A 73 18.38 8.86 -13.33
CA ARG A 73 19.65 9.59 -13.09
C ARG A 73 19.48 10.88 -12.30
N LYS A 74 18.31 11.54 -12.38
CA LYS A 74 18.03 12.75 -11.57
C LYS A 74 17.98 12.46 -10.05
N TRP A 75 17.86 11.19 -9.69
CA TRP A 75 17.83 10.70 -8.32
C TRP A 75 19.20 10.28 -7.79
N ASP A 76 20.28 10.45 -8.57
CA ASP A 76 21.64 10.16 -8.10
C ASP A 76 21.96 10.97 -6.83
N ARG A 77 22.61 10.33 -5.85
CA ARG A 77 22.96 10.92 -4.55
C ARG A 77 24.37 10.53 -4.14
N GLY A 78 25.34 11.35 -4.51
CA GLY A 78 26.76 11.10 -4.18
C GLY A 78 27.22 9.77 -4.77
N SER A 79 27.52 8.79 -3.91
CA SER A 79 27.92 7.43 -4.31
C SER A 79 26.76 6.47 -4.58
N MET A 80 25.51 6.86 -4.29
CA MET A 80 24.32 6.04 -4.51
C MET A 80 23.72 6.33 -5.89
N SER A 81 23.53 5.27 -6.68
CA SER A 81 22.84 5.36 -7.97
C SER A 81 21.37 5.75 -7.77
N GLY A 82 20.79 6.51 -8.69
CA GLY A 82 19.39 6.88 -8.63
C GLY A 82 18.45 5.68 -8.71
N ALA A 83 18.88 4.58 -9.34
CA ALA A 83 18.13 3.32 -9.34
C ALA A 83 18.08 2.71 -7.92
N ASP A 84 19.22 2.62 -7.22
CA ASP A 84 19.25 2.10 -5.84
C ASP A 84 18.47 3.01 -4.89
N PHE A 85 18.61 4.32 -5.05
CA PHE A 85 17.84 5.31 -4.30
C PHE A 85 16.33 5.09 -4.49
N LEU A 86 15.87 4.99 -5.73
CA LEU A 86 14.46 4.79 -6.04
C LEU A 86 13.91 3.47 -5.51
N ARG A 87 14.70 2.37 -5.58
CA ARG A 87 14.29 1.09 -4.98
C ARG A 87 14.10 1.22 -3.48
N LEU A 88 15.04 1.87 -2.78
CA LEU A 88 14.94 2.10 -1.35
C LEU A 88 13.70 2.94 -1.00
N GLU A 89 13.44 4.00 -1.76
CA GLU A 89 12.26 4.85 -1.56
C GLU A 89 10.95 4.08 -1.83
N ILE A 90 10.88 3.26 -2.89
CA ILE A 90 9.71 2.42 -3.14
C ILE A 90 9.48 1.44 -1.99
N VAL A 91 10.53 0.78 -1.47
CA VAL A 91 10.41 -0.12 -0.31
C VAL A 91 9.94 0.61 0.94
N ARG A 92 10.42 1.84 1.18
CA ARG A 92 9.96 2.68 2.31
C ARG A 92 8.48 3.01 2.18
N VAL A 93 8.04 3.44 0.99
CA VAL A 93 6.62 3.77 0.75
C VAL A 93 5.75 2.52 0.87
N LEU A 94 6.20 1.35 0.41
CA LEU A 94 5.50 0.07 0.61
C LEU A 94 5.34 -0.27 2.10
N HIS A 95 6.38 -0.06 2.90
CA HIS A 95 6.30 -0.26 4.35
C HIS A 95 5.27 0.68 5.00
N SER A 96 5.27 1.96 4.63
CA SER A 96 4.26 2.92 5.10
C SER A 96 2.85 2.53 4.68
N PHE A 97 2.68 2.03 3.45
CA PHE A 97 1.40 1.52 2.97
C PHE A 97 0.92 0.36 3.83
N ASN A 98 1.76 -0.65 4.06
CA ASN A 98 1.40 -1.80 4.91
C ASN A 98 1.11 -1.40 6.37
N HIS A 99 1.85 -0.42 6.91
CA HIS A 99 1.57 0.16 8.22
C HIS A 99 0.17 0.78 8.27
N ARG A 100 -0.19 1.59 7.27
CA ARG A 100 -1.52 2.20 7.17
C ARG A 100 -2.64 1.16 7.11
N LEU A 101 -2.43 0.05 6.38
CA LEU A 101 -3.38 -1.07 6.38
C LEU A 101 -3.62 -1.65 7.78
N ALA A 102 -2.55 -1.79 8.58
CA ALA A 102 -2.64 -2.30 9.94
C ALA A 102 -3.39 -1.33 10.87
N GLU A 103 -3.20 -0.02 10.71
CA GLU A 103 -3.95 1.00 11.46
C GLU A 103 -5.45 0.94 11.16
N ILE A 104 -5.81 0.92 9.87
CA ILE A 104 -7.22 0.81 9.44
C ILE A 104 -7.87 -0.43 10.05
N GLU A 105 -7.16 -1.55 10.01
CA GLU A 105 -7.64 -2.81 10.59
C GLU A 105 -7.84 -2.72 12.11
N ALA A 106 -6.91 -2.09 12.82
CA ALA A 106 -7.01 -1.88 14.27
C ALA A 106 -8.21 -0.99 14.63
N THR A 107 -8.45 0.08 13.87
CA THR A 107 -9.61 0.96 14.06
C THR A 107 -10.92 0.21 13.83
N ARG A 108 -11.03 -0.60 12.77
CA ARG A 108 -12.24 -1.39 12.47
C ARG A 108 -12.53 -2.41 13.57
N ARG A 109 -11.50 -3.14 14.04
CA ARG A 109 -11.63 -4.09 15.16
C ARG A 109 -12.03 -3.42 16.47
N GLY A 110 -11.53 -2.21 16.74
CA GLY A 110 -11.89 -1.44 17.94
C GLY A 110 -13.32 -0.94 17.91
N GLY A 111 -13.80 -0.49 16.74
CA GLY A 111 -15.18 -0.07 16.52
C GLY A 111 -16.19 -1.20 16.77
N GLU A 112 -15.92 -2.40 16.25
CA GLU A 112 -16.76 -3.59 16.43
C GLU A 112 -16.89 -4.00 17.91
N GLN A 113 -15.80 -3.96 18.68
CA GLN A 113 -15.83 -4.27 20.12
C GLN A 113 -16.65 -3.25 20.92
N SER A 114 -16.61 -1.97 20.52
CA SER A 114 -17.40 -0.93 21.18
C SER A 114 -18.90 -1.04 20.90
N ASP A 115 -19.29 -1.54 19.72
CA ASP A 115 -20.71 -1.71 19.34
C ASP A 115 -21.35 -2.93 20.00
N LEU A 116 -20.60 -4.04 20.15
CA LEU A 116 -21.06 -5.22 20.89
C LEU A 116 -21.27 -4.94 22.40
N GLY A 117 -20.50 -4.03 22.99
CA GLY A 117 -20.67 -3.59 24.38
C GLY A 117 -21.89 -2.71 24.63
N ARG A 118 -22.47 -2.08 23.59
CA ARG A 118 -23.63 -1.19 23.71
C ARG A 118 -24.97 -1.93 23.67
N LYS A 119 -24.98 -3.20 23.27
CA LYS A 119 -26.18 -4.05 23.10
C LYS A 119 -26.48 -4.94 24.34
N GLY A 120 -26.28 -4.42 25.55
CA GLY A 120 -26.65 -5.03 26.84
C GLY A 120 -28.11 -4.72 27.24
N PRO A 121 -28.75 -5.54 28.09
CA PRO A 121 -30.12 -6.02 27.89
C PRO A 121 -31.19 -4.95 28.07
N ASP A 122 -32.12 -4.94 27.11
CA ASP A 122 -33.38 -4.22 27.17
C ASP A 122 -34.13 -4.63 28.44
N SER A 123 -34.16 -3.73 29.42
CA SER A 123 -34.90 -3.89 30.67
C SER A 123 -36.39 -3.75 30.39
N SER A 124 -36.98 -4.82 29.84
CA SER A 124 -38.42 -5.01 29.83
C SER A 124 -38.87 -5.46 31.22
N ALA A 125 -39.12 -4.48 32.09
CA ALA A 125 -39.98 -4.65 33.26
C ALA A 125 -41.33 -4.01 32.97
N PRO A 126 -42.44 -4.76 32.86
CA PRO A 126 -43.75 -4.16 33.04
C PRO A 126 -44.02 -4.03 34.54
N LYS A 127 -44.38 -2.81 34.94
CA LYS A 127 -44.94 -2.45 36.23
C LYS A 127 -46.38 -2.94 36.34
N GLY A 128 -46.77 -3.38 37.55
CA GLY A 128 -48.15 -3.35 38.04
C GLY A 128 -48.90 -4.66 37.95
#